data_AF-E4YIU9-F1
#
_entry.id   AF-E4YIU9-F1
#
_cell.length_a   1.000
_cell.length_b   1.000
_cell.length_c   1.000
_cell.angle_alpha   90.00
_cell.angle_beta   90.00
_cell.angle_gamma   90.00
#
_symmetry.space_group_name_H-M   'P 1'
#
loop_
_entity.id
_entity.type
_entity.pdbx_description
1 polymer ?
#
loop_
_entity_poly.entity_id
_entity_poly.type
_entity_poly.pdbx_seq_one_letter_code
_entity_poly.pdbx_strand_id
1 'polypeptide(L)'
;MSMERALFKNASFAFETSAMSFDEIENKLYWVKNGETVFSSNANGEEVTSHVTIAGAQISCLVSKGDFIFAADELLDEESREYKIHVISKKNEQTAVNYRVDKKLTCVGLFTRF
;
A
#
# COMPACT_ATOMS: atom_id res chain seq x y z
N MET A 1 -9.13 -22.36 -24.18
CA MET A 1 -9.37 -21.80 -22.83
C MET A 1 -9.86 -20.38 -23.02
N SER A 2 -11.08 -20.03 -22.58
CA SER A 2 -11.66 -18.70 -22.85
C SER A 2 -11.08 -17.63 -21.94
N MET A 3 -10.94 -16.42 -22.50
CA MET A 3 -10.43 -15.20 -21.89
C MET A 3 -11.16 -14.82 -20.58
N GLU A 4 -12.39 -15.31 -20.41
CA GLU A 4 -13.25 -15.09 -19.25
C GLU A 4 -12.70 -15.71 -17.96
N ARG A 5 -12.02 -16.88 -18.02
CA ARG A 5 -11.42 -17.48 -16.82
C ARG A 5 -10.23 -16.70 -16.27
N ALA A 6 -9.51 -15.94 -17.10
CA ALA A 6 -8.42 -15.09 -16.63
C ALA A 6 -8.95 -13.85 -15.87
N LEU A 7 -10.09 -13.31 -16.32
CA LEU A 7 -10.75 -12.17 -15.66
C LEU A 7 -11.33 -12.55 -14.29
N PHE A 8 -11.94 -13.74 -14.15
CA PHE A 8 -12.46 -14.19 -12.85
C PHE A 8 -11.37 -14.53 -11.82
N LYS A 9 -10.18 -14.97 -12.26
CA LYS A 9 -9.05 -15.23 -11.36
C LYS A 9 -8.44 -13.94 -10.79
N ASN A 10 -8.55 -12.84 -11.53
CA ASN A 10 -8.15 -11.50 -11.08
C ASN A 10 -9.25 -10.80 -10.27
N ALA A 11 -10.52 -11.19 -10.41
CA ALA A 11 -11.59 -10.66 -9.57
C ALA A 11 -11.46 -11.12 -8.10
N SER A 12 -10.96 -12.33 -7.85
CA SER A 12 -10.59 -12.79 -6.49
C SER A 12 -9.43 -12.01 -5.86
N PHE A 13 -8.63 -11.29 -6.66
CA PHE A 13 -7.58 -10.40 -6.17
C PHE A 13 -8.15 -9.10 -5.59
N ALA A 14 -9.34 -8.68 -6.04
CA ALA A 14 -9.97 -7.42 -5.63
C ALA A 14 -10.66 -7.48 -4.26
N PHE A 15 -10.95 -8.66 -3.72
CA PHE A 15 -11.70 -8.80 -2.45
C PHE A 15 -10.82 -8.65 -1.20
N GLU A 16 -9.50 -8.69 -1.34
CA GLU A 16 -8.55 -8.60 -0.21
C GLU A 16 -7.58 -7.42 -0.34
N THR A 17 -7.67 -6.64 -1.43
CA THR A 17 -6.72 -5.55 -1.69
C THR A 17 -7.26 -4.23 -1.12
N SER A 18 -6.62 -3.72 -0.06
CA SER A 18 -7.10 -2.51 0.64
C SER A 18 -6.52 -1.21 0.07
N ALA A 19 -5.31 -1.26 -0.51
CA ALA A 19 -4.64 -0.12 -1.12
C ALA A 19 -3.65 -0.55 -2.21
N MET A 20 -3.34 0.36 -3.14
CA MET A 20 -2.46 0.11 -4.28
C MET A 20 -1.72 1.37 -4.71
N SER A 21 -0.49 1.23 -5.19
CA SER A 21 0.33 2.29 -5.78
C SER A 21 1.11 1.75 -6.97
N PHE A 22 1.33 2.58 -7.98
CA PHE A 22 2.21 2.27 -9.11
C PHE A 22 3.44 3.16 -9.08
N ASP A 23 4.63 2.56 -9.22
CA ASP A 23 5.88 3.27 -9.44
C ASP A 23 6.19 3.22 -10.94
N GLU A 24 6.04 4.36 -11.61
CA GLU A 24 6.26 4.48 -13.05
C GLU A 24 7.75 4.44 -13.45
N ILE A 25 8.66 4.77 -12.53
CA ILE A 25 10.11 4.80 -12.80
C ILE A 25 10.64 3.37 -12.79
N GLU A 26 10.21 2.56 -11.82
CA GLU A 26 10.60 1.14 -11.72
C GLU A 26 9.65 0.18 -12.46
N ASN A 27 8.52 0.69 -12.95
CA ASN A 27 7.44 -0.09 -13.58
C ASN A 27 6.93 -1.22 -12.67
N LYS A 28 6.80 -0.92 -11.37
CA LYS A 28 6.36 -1.85 -10.33
C LYS A 28 4.99 -1.46 -9.79
N LEU A 29 4.14 -2.45 -9.59
CA LEU A 29 2.89 -2.32 -8.85
C LEU A 29 3.12 -2.72 -7.40
N TYR A 30 2.63 -1.93 -6.45
CA TYR A 30 2.60 -2.24 -5.04
C TYR A 30 1.16 -2.31 -4.55
N TRP A 31 0.84 -3.25 -3.67
CA TRP A 31 -0.50 -3.35 -3.08
C TRP A 31 -0.46 -3.95 -1.68
N VAL A 32 -1.53 -3.72 -0.92
CA VAL A 32 -1.74 -4.33 0.38
C VAL A 32 -2.79 -5.41 0.32
N LYS A 33 -2.45 -6.59 0.82
CA LYS A 33 -3.39 -7.71 0.98
C LYS A 33 -3.82 -7.83 2.43
N ASN A 34 -5.13 -8.02 2.65
CA ASN A 34 -5.76 -8.17 3.97
C ASN A 34 -5.53 -6.99 4.92
N GLY A 35 -5.21 -5.80 4.40
CA GLY A 35 -4.90 -4.63 5.23
C GLY A 35 -3.52 -4.65 5.89
N GLU A 36 -2.74 -5.73 5.78
CA GLU A 36 -1.52 -5.93 6.58
C GLU A 36 -0.24 -6.11 5.77
N THR A 37 -0.27 -6.92 4.70
CA THR A 37 0.95 -7.30 3.98
C THR A 37 1.12 -6.52 2.69
N VAL A 38 2.25 -5.85 2.54
CA VAL A 38 2.64 -5.14 1.31
C VAL A 38 3.31 -6.11 0.34
N PHE A 39 2.85 -6.11 -0.90
CA PHE A 39 3.40 -6.89 -2.01
C PHE A 39 3.83 -5.97 -3.15
N SER A 40 4.68 -6.50 -4.03
CA SER A 40 4.98 -5.89 -5.32
C SER A 40 5.08 -6.89 -6.47
N SER A 41 4.85 -6.43 -7.69
CA SER A 41 5.07 -7.19 -8.94
C SER A 41 5.49 -6.26 -10.06
N ASN A 42 5.93 -6.82 -11.19
CA ASN A 42 5.97 -6.09 -12.45
C ASN A 42 4.55 -5.62 -12.84
N ALA A 43 4.45 -4.60 -13.69
CA ALA A 43 3.17 -4.07 -14.17
C ALA A 43 2.28 -5.12 -14.87
N ASN A 44 2.87 -6.19 -15.40
CA ASN A 44 2.15 -7.32 -15.99
C ASN A 44 1.66 -8.36 -14.96
N GLY A 45 1.95 -8.16 -13.67
CA GLY A 45 1.57 -9.06 -12.58
C GLY A 45 2.57 -10.18 -12.27
N GLU A 46 3.70 -10.26 -12.97
CA GLU A 46 4.74 -11.27 -12.72
C GLU A 46 5.72 -10.85 -11.61
N GLU A 47 6.53 -11.79 -11.11
CA GLU A 47 7.56 -11.56 -10.08
C GLU A 47 7.01 -11.01 -8.75
N VAL A 48 5.95 -11.65 -8.25
CA VAL A 48 5.33 -11.26 -6.97
C VAL A 48 6.30 -11.46 -5.82
N THR A 49 6.60 -10.38 -5.11
CA THR A 49 7.45 -10.35 -3.92
C THR A 49 6.65 -9.81 -2.73
N SER A 50 6.73 -10.49 -1.59
CA SER A 50 6.22 -9.98 -0.31
C SER A 50 7.28 -9.11 0.36
N HIS A 51 6.88 -7.93 0.83
CA HIS A 51 7.74 -7.04 1.58
C HIS A 51 7.54 -7.28 3.08
N VAL A 52 6.70 -6.46 3.70
CA VAL A 52 6.48 -6.40 5.15
C VAL A 52 5.04 -6.80 5.45
N THR A 53 4.85 -7.53 6.55
CA THR A 53 3.53 -7.72 7.18
C THR A 53 3.43 -6.85 8.41
N ILE A 54 2.45 -5.95 8.42
CA ILE A 54 2.16 -5.06 9.55
C ILE A 54 0.95 -5.64 10.28
N ALA A 55 1.21 -6.49 11.28
CA ALA A 55 0.14 -7.19 12.00
C ALA A 55 -0.81 -6.22 12.71
N GLY A 56 -2.11 -6.42 12.53
CA GLY A 56 -3.17 -5.60 13.11
C GLY A 56 -3.36 -4.23 12.46
N ALA A 57 -2.65 -3.93 11.37
CA ALA A 57 -2.87 -2.71 10.61
C ALA A 57 -4.10 -2.83 9.69
N GLN A 58 -4.73 -1.68 9.44
CA GLN A 58 -5.75 -1.52 8.42
C GLN A 58 -5.25 -0.49 7.41
N ILE A 59 -4.27 -0.89 6.58
CA ILE A 59 -3.70 0.04 5.60
C ILE A 59 -4.77 0.44 4.59
N SER A 60 -5.16 1.71 4.63
CA SER A 60 -6.18 2.29 3.75
C SER A 60 -5.56 3.10 2.61
N CYS A 61 -4.25 3.33 2.66
CA CYS A 61 -3.53 4.06 1.64
C CYS A 61 -2.09 3.59 1.47
N LEU A 62 -1.64 3.56 0.22
CA LEU A 62 -0.29 3.16 -0.16
C LEU A 62 0.26 4.14 -1.20
N VAL A 63 1.50 4.57 -1.02
CA VAL A 63 2.23 5.40 -1.99
C VAL A 63 3.63 4.85 -2.14
N SER A 64 4.10 4.65 -3.37
CA SER A 64 5.50 4.38 -3.69
C SER A 64 6.14 5.64 -4.26
N LYS A 65 7.30 6.03 -3.72
CA LYS A 65 8.05 7.18 -4.21
C LYS A 65 9.53 7.04 -3.86
N GLY A 66 10.39 7.18 -4.88
CA GLY A 66 11.83 7.02 -4.70
C GLY A 66 12.15 5.61 -4.16
N ASP A 67 13.00 5.52 -3.14
CA ASP A 67 13.41 4.24 -2.55
C ASP A 67 12.42 3.67 -1.51
N PHE A 68 11.25 4.31 -1.35
CA PHE A 68 10.34 4.04 -0.24
C PHE A 68 8.90 3.74 -0.68
N ILE A 69 8.21 3.01 0.18
CA ILE A 69 6.79 2.74 0.16
C ILE A 69 6.23 3.27 1.48
N PHE A 70 5.21 4.12 1.39
CA PHE A 70 4.50 4.72 2.50
C PHE A 70 3.13 4.07 2.61
N ALA A 71 2.87 3.39 3.73
CA ALA A 71 1.61 2.74 4.02
C ALA A 71 0.94 3.45 5.21
N ALA A 72 -0.21 4.07 4.98
CA ALA A 72 -0.97 4.72 6.05
C ALA A 72 -1.93 3.72 6.69
N ASP A 73 -1.68 3.42 7.96
CA ASP A 73 -2.61 2.70 8.83
C ASP A 73 -3.86 3.54 9.08
N GLU A 74 -4.97 2.90 9.39
CA GLU A 74 -6.21 3.61 9.71
C GLU A 74 -6.02 4.49 10.94
N LEU A 75 -6.86 5.53 11.01
CA LEU A 75 -6.85 6.59 12.00
C LEU A 75 -6.71 6.02 13.42
N LEU A 76 -5.63 6.37 14.11
CA LEU A 76 -5.37 5.89 15.46
C LEU A 76 -6.34 6.52 16.48
N ASP A 77 -6.80 7.74 16.19
CA ASP A 77 -7.72 8.50 17.03
C ASP A 77 -8.42 9.61 16.22
N GLU A 78 -9.75 9.65 16.31
CA GLU A 78 -10.61 10.63 15.63
C GLU A 78 -10.42 12.06 16.16
N GLU A 79 -10.10 12.21 17.44
CA GLU A 79 -9.92 13.52 18.07
C GLU A 79 -8.57 14.15 17.70
N SER A 80 -7.49 13.36 17.73
CA SER A 80 -6.14 13.84 17.41
C SER A 80 -5.78 13.81 15.92
N ARG A 81 -6.62 13.20 15.07
CA ARG A 81 -6.41 13.06 13.61
C ARG A 81 -5.00 12.56 13.27
N GLU A 82 -4.55 11.59 14.06
CA GLU A 82 -3.22 11.02 13.94
C GLU A 82 -3.28 9.71 13.17
N TYR A 83 -2.42 9.59 12.16
CA TYR A 83 -2.24 8.38 11.37
C TYR A 83 -0.88 7.78 11.69
N LYS A 84 -0.81 6.45 11.72
CA LYS A 84 0.48 5.76 11.72
C LYS A 84 0.92 5.56 10.28
N ILE A 85 2.05 6.16 9.91
CA ILE A 85 2.63 5.97 8.58
C ILE A 85 3.80 5.01 8.69
N HIS A 86 3.67 3.86 8.05
CA HIS A 86 4.73 2.89 7.90
C HIS A 86 5.58 3.28 6.70
N VAL A 87 6.88 3.47 6.93
CA VAL A 87 7.86 3.75 5.89
C VAL A 87 8.66 2.49 5.67
N ILE A 88 8.51 1.91 4.48
CA ILE A 88 9.13 0.65 4.09
C ILE A 88 10.13 0.96 2.99
N SER A 89 11.41 0.68 3.21
CA SER A 89 12.41 0.78 2.14
C SER A 89 12.20 -0.37 1.15
N LYS A 90 12.59 -0.16 -0.11
CA LYS A 90 12.58 -1.24 -1.12
C LYS A 90 13.57 -2.37 -0.85
N LYS A 91 14.43 -2.22 0.18
CA LYS A 91 15.28 -3.27 0.77
C LYS A 91 14.60 -4.03 1.90
N ASN A 92 13.30 -3.78 2.11
CA ASN A 92 12.45 -4.43 3.09
C ASN A 92 12.74 -4.06 4.55
N GLU A 93 13.30 -2.87 4.78
CA GLU A 93 13.47 -2.32 6.13
C GLU A 93 12.25 -1.46 6.48
N GLN A 94 11.73 -1.59 7.68
CA GLN A 94 10.53 -0.88 8.12
C GLN A 94 10.82 0.05 9.30
N THR A 95 10.28 1.26 9.22
CA THR A 95 10.03 2.12 10.39
C THR A 95 8.58 2.60 10.39
N ALA A 96 8.13 3.23 11.47
CA ALA A 96 6.83 3.86 11.56
C ALA A 96 6.93 5.22 12.24
N VAL A 97 6.14 6.17 11.75
CA VAL A 97 6.04 7.51 12.32
C VAL A 97 4.58 7.87 12.54
N ASN A 98 4.29 8.55 13.64
CA ASN A 98 2.99 9.15 13.85
C ASN A 98 2.92 10.47 13.09
N TYR A 99 1.85 10.64 12.31
CA TYR A 99 1.64 11.82 11.48
C TYR A 99 0.27 12.44 11.76
N ARG A 100 0.29 13.64 12.32
CA ARG A 100 -0.92 14.42 12.58
C ARG A 100 -1.31 15.24 11.37
N VAL A 101 -2.59 15.22 11.02
CA VAL A 101 -3.14 16.03 9.93
C VAL A 101 -4.28 16.92 10.39
N ASP A 102 -4.31 18.15 9.86
CA ASP A 102 -5.42 19.09 10.15
C ASP A 102 -6.73 18.69 9.44
N LYS A 103 -6.66 17.83 8.42
CA LYS A 103 -7.79 17.32 7.62
C LYS A 103 -7.57 15.84 7.32
N LYS A 104 -8.65 15.07 7.08
CA LYS A 104 -8.59 13.63 6.75
C LYS A 104 -7.50 13.36 5.70
N LEU A 105 -6.55 12.47 6.01
CA LEU A 105 -5.47 12.11 5.10
C LEU A 105 -6.06 11.29 3.93
N THR A 106 -5.75 11.72 2.71
CA THR A 106 -6.05 10.97 1.48
C THR A 106 -4.75 10.47 0.88
N CYS A 107 -4.81 9.53 -0.06
CA CYS A 107 -3.60 9.10 -0.78
C CYS A 107 -2.92 10.21 -1.58
N VAL A 108 -3.69 11.15 -2.10
CA VAL A 108 -3.14 12.36 -2.73
C VAL A 108 -2.45 13.25 -1.70
N GLY A 109 -2.99 13.35 -0.49
CA GLY A 109 -2.36 14.04 0.64
C GLY A 109 -1.06 13.40 1.08
N LEU A 110 -0.96 12.06 1.07
CA LEU A 110 0.27 11.34 1.38
C LEU A 110 1.33 11.55 0.27
N PHE A 111 0.94 11.43 -0.99
CA PHE A 111 1.84 11.59 -2.15
C PHE A 111 2.44 12.98 -2.29
N THR A 112 1.69 14.03 -1.93
CA THR A 112 2.18 15.42 -2.05
C THR A 112 3.09 15.84 -0.90
N ARG A 113 3.09 15.10 0.22
CA ARG A 113 3.86 15.43 1.43
C ARG A 113 5.22 14.75 1.47
N PHE A 114 5.31 13.52 0.96
CA PHE A 114 6.51 12.69 0.93
C PHE A 114 6.97 12.54 -0.50
#